data_AF-A0A7J4EIE6-F1
#
_entry.id   AF-A0A7J4EIE6-F1
#
_cell.length_a   1.000
_cell.length_b   1.000
_cell.length_c   1.000
_cell.angle_alpha   90.00
_cell.angle_beta   90.00
_cell.angle_gamma   90.00
#
_symmetry.space_group_name_H-M   'P 1'
#
loop_
_entity.id
_entity.type
_entity.pdbx_description
1 polymer ?
#
loop_
_entity_poly.entity_id
_entity_poly.type
_entity_poly.pdbx_seq_one_letter_code
_entity_poly.pdbx_strand_id
1 'polypeptide(L)'
;MQPVSLSLLSSLLNNYPHTIDIIEFWKQIVENEKPLAIILFGSLAKREYTQYSDADILLIFENLPEDIRERFLKIYKYSKGIVQPRSYTFEEIKKVIEEGNTFIIEALEDGWILYDTGIAIILNQLVETTKQNLNLKRIKDGWIILS
;
A
#
# COMPACT_ATOMS: atom_id res chain seq x y z
N MET A 1 -8.57 5.13 0.40
CA MET A 1 -7.25 5.77 0.53
C MET A 1 -7.34 7.30 0.54
N GLN A 2 -6.36 7.98 1.15
CA GLN A 2 -6.24 9.44 1.17
C GLN A 2 -4.91 9.90 0.53
N PRO A 3 -4.89 10.90 -0.38
CA PRO A 3 -3.65 11.50 -0.86
C PRO A 3 -2.89 12.24 0.24
N VAL A 4 -1.58 11.96 0.37
CA VAL A 4 -0.68 12.58 1.35
C VAL A 4 0.62 12.99 0.67
N SER A 5 0.93 14.30 0.68
CA SER A 5 2.21 14.81 0.20
C SER A 5 3.35 14.39 1.14
N LEU A 6 4.59 14.34 0.64
CA LEU A 6 5.75 14.02 1.49
C LEU A 6 5.95 15.04 2.63
N SER A 7 5.61 16.31 2.43
CA SER A 7 5.66 17.32 3.50
C SER A 7 4.62 17.06 4.60
N LEU A 8 3.41 16.66 4.20
CA LEU A 8 2.36 16.26 5.14
C LEU A 8 2.75 14.96 5.86
N LEU A 9 3.28 13.97 5.14
CA LEU A 9 3.79 12.73 5.72
C LEU A 9 4.79 13.01 6.84
N SER A 10 5.78 13.87 6.61
CA SER A 10 6.76 14.28 7.61
C SER A 10 6.13 14.92 8.85
N SER A 11 5.07 15.70 8.66
CA SER A 11 4.33 16.32 9.76
C SER A 11 3.53 15.29 10.56
N LEU A 12 2.85 14.37 9.87
CA LEU A 12 2.02 13.32 10.47
C LEU A 12 2.85 12.27 11.21
N LEU A 13 4.06 12.00 10.73
CA LEU A 13 4.99 11.01 11.29
C LEU A 13 6.21 11.69 11.93
N ASN A 14 6.03 12.88 12.50
CA ASN A 14 7.12 13.65 13.10
C ASN A 14 7.81 12.94 14.29
N ASN A 15 7.09 12.06 14.97
CA ASN A 15 7.59 11.26 16.09
C ASN A 15 8.04 9.84 15.68
N TYR A 16 7.92 9.49 14.41
CA TYR A 16 8.40 8.21 13.90
C TYR A 16 9.86 8.34 13.44
N PRO A 17 10.81 7.59 14.03
CA PRO A 17 12.24 7.78 13.77
C PRO A 17 12.64 7.48 12.31
N HIS A 18 11.85 6.67 11.60
CA HIS A 18 12.18 6.21 10.24
C HIS A 18 11.38 6.91 9.12
N THR A 19 10.81 8.08 9.40
CA THR A 19 10.11 8.88 8.38
C THR A 19 11.03 9.23 7.20
N ILE A 20 12.31 9.49 7.46
CA ILE A 20 13.31 9.75 6.41
C ILE A 20 13.52 8.51 5.53
N ASP A 21 13.55 7.30 6.12
CA ASP A 21 13.72 6.06 5.37
C ASP A 21 12.54 5.80 4.41
N ILE A 22 11.31 6.15 4.80
CA ILE A 22 10.14 6.09 3.90
C ILE A 22 10.30 7.06 2.72
N ILE A 23 10.75 8.29 2.98
CA ILE A 23 10.94 9.31 1.93
C ILE A 23 12.05 8.89 0.97
N GLU A 24 13.16 8.34 1.48
CA GLU A 24 14.24 7.83 0.65
C GLU A 24 13.80 6.62 -0.18
N PHE A 25 13.07 5.69 0.42
CA PHE A 25 12.47 4.57 -0.30
C PHE A 25 11.57 5.05 -1.44
N TRP A 26 10.66 5.98 -1.14
CA TRP A 26 9.78 6.60 -2.13
C TRP A 26 10.57 7.18 -3.30
N LYS A 27 11.64 7.95 -3.02
CA LYS A 27 12.48 8.56 -4.07
C LYS A 27 13.12 7.50 -4.96
N GLN A 28 13.75 6.49 -4.34
CA GLN A 28 14.42 5.41 -5.07
C GLN A 28 13.44 4.65 -5.97
N ILE A 29 12.24 4.35 -5.48
CA ILE A 29 11.23 3.65 -6.27
C ILE A 29 10.71 4.51 -7.43
N VAL A 30 10.36 5.78 -7.19
CA VAL A 30 9.85 6.68 -8.24
C VAL A 30 10.89 6.90 -9.34
N GLU A 31 12.15 7.12 -8.97
CA GLU A 31 13.22 7.43 -9.93
C GLU A 31 13.67 6.22 -10.73
N ASN A 32 13.77 5.03 -10.11
CA ASN A 32 14.39 3.86 -10.72
C ASN A 32 13.40 2.80 -11.21
N GLU A 33 12.23 2.69 -10.58
CA GLU A 33 11.32 1.55 -10.79
C GLU A 33 9.98 1.93 -11.43
N LYS A 34 9.65 3.23 -11.52
CA LYS A 34 8.47 3.77 -12.22
C LYS A 34 7.15 3.07 -11.81
N PRO A 35 6.77 3.12 -10.53
CA PRO A 35 5.49 2.57 -10.07
C PRO A 35 4.31 3.34 -10.69
N LEU A 36 3.15 2.70 -10.71
CA LEU A 36 1.85 3.34 -10.93
C LEU A 36 1.32 3.97 -9.65
N ALA A 37 1.52 3.31 -8.50
CA ALA A 37 1.14 3.85 -7.21
C ALA A 37 2.07 3.39 -6.07
N ILE A 38 2.19 4.24 -5.05
CA ILE A 38 2.84 3.96 -3.78
C ILE A 38 1.85 4.31 -2.67
N ILE A 39 1.45 3.32 -1.87
CA ILE A 39 0.45 3.48 -0.82
C ILE A 39 1.04 3.00 0.50
N LEU A 40 1.18 3.90 1.47
CA LEU A 40 1.52 3.54 2.84
C LEU A 40 0.26 3.06 3.55
N PHE A 41 0.32 1.91 4.23
CA PHE A 41 -0.82 1.38 4.96
C PHE A 41 -0.39 0.84 6.33
N GLY A 42 -1.29 0.14 7.01
CA GLY A 42 -0.99 -0.46 8.31
C GLY A 42 -0.89 0.57 9.44
N SER A 43 -0.09 0.27 10.45
CA SER A 43 -0.06 1.02 11.71
C SER A 43 0.29 2.50 11.53
N LEU A 44 1.15 2.85 10.57
CA LEU A 44 1.53 4.23 10.29
C LEU A 44 0.35 5.04 9.72
N ALA A 45 -0.35 4.50 8.72
CA ALA A 45 -1.51 5.16 8.11
C ALA A 45 -2.68 5.29 9.10
N LYS A 46 -2.86 4.30 9.99
CA LYS A 46 -3.85 4.31 11.07
C LYS A 46 -3.46 5.17 12.27
N ARG A 47 -2.21 5.63 12.34
CA ARG A 47 -1.62 6.35 13.49
C ARG A 47 -1.60 5.54 14.79
N GLU A 48 -1.49 4.22 14.67
CA GLU A 48 -1.41 3.25 15.77
C GLU A 48 0.04 2.71 15.93
N TYR A 49 1.01 3.37 15.29
CA TYR A 49 2.40 2.93 15.28
C TYR A 49 3.14 3.19 16.59
N THR A 50 4.22 2.44 16.79
CA THR A 50 5.23 2.69 17.81
C THR A 50 6.56 3.05 17.13
N GLN A 51 7.58 3.43 17.90
CA GLN A 51 8.92 3.64 17.37
C GLN A 51 9.57 2.37 16.77
N TYR A 52 9.02 1.19 17.06
CA TYR A 52 9.49 -0.12 16.56
C TYR A 52 8.64 -0.66 15.43
N SER A 53 7.61 0.07 14.99
CA SER A 53 6.77 -0.35 13.88
C SER A 53 7.57 -0.33 12.58
N ASP A 54 7.33 -1.32 11.72
CA ASP A 54 7.76 -1.29 10.34
C ASP A 54 6.87 -0.36 9.50
N ALA A 55 7.33 0.00 8.30
CA ALA A 55 6.56 0.78 7.34
C ALA A 55 6.01 -0.09 6.19
N ASP A 56 4.74 -0.51 6.31
CA ASP A 56 4.06 -1.30 5.29
C ASP A 56 3.69 -0.45 4.05
N ILE A 57 4.27 -0.79 2.89
CA ILE A 57 4.02 -0.07 1.64
C ILE A 57 3.52 -1.01 0.56
N LEU A 58 2.39 -0.67 -0.05
CA LEU A 58 1.87 -1.33 -1.24
C LEU A 58 2.38 -0.58 -2.47
N LEU A 59 3.02 -1.32 -3.37
CA LEU A 59 3.52 -0.84 -4.65
C LEU A 59 2.76 -1.49 -5.79
N ILE A 60 2.34 -0.67 -6.74
CA ILE A 60 1.62 -1.14 -7.92
C ILE A 60 2.42 -0.73 -9.14
N PHE A 61 2.66 -1.67 -10.05
CA PHE A 61 3.44 -1.47 -11.27
C PHE A 61 2.63 -1.93 -12.49
N GLU A 62 3.00 -1.44 -13.67
CA GLU A 62 2.48 -1.99 -14.93
C GLU A 62 2.98 -3.44 -15.11
N ASN A 63 4.28 -3.64 -14.93
CA ASN A 63 4.94 -4.94 -15.09
C ASN A 63 5.94 -5.17 -13.96
N LEU A 64 6.06 -6.43 -13.54
CA LEU A 64 7.05 -6.90 -12.59
C LEU A 64 7.70 -8.18 -13.10
N PRO A 65 8.92 -8.52 -12.65
CA PRO A 65 9.47 -9.84 -12.89
C PRO A 65 8.51 -10.94 -12.44
N GLU A 66 8.39 -12.00 -13.24
CA GLU A 66 7.60 -13.18 -12.92
C GLU A 66 8.22 -13.96 -11.76
N ASP A 67 9.56 -14.01 -11.69
CA ASP A 67 10.25 -14.63 -10.57
C ASP A 67 10.09 -13.80 -9.30
N ILE A 68 9.53 -14.44 -8.26
CA ILE A 68 9.22 -13.80 -6.98
C ILE A 68 10.49 -13.33 -6.26
N ARG A 69 11.60 -14.07 -6.38
CA ARG A 69 12.86 -13.70 -5.71
C ARG A 69 13.48 -12.49 -6.39
N GLU A 70 13.48 -12.46 -7.72
CA GLU A 70 13.94 -11.31 -8.49
C GLU A 70 13.13 -10.07 -8.15
N ARG A 71 11.79 -10.18 -8.15
CA ARG A 71 10.88 -9.10 -7.75
C ARG A 71 11.20 -8.60 -6.35
N PHE A 72 11.37 -9.51 -5.39
CA PHE A 72 11.73 -9.17 -4.02
C PHE A 72 13.06 -8.43 -3.96
N LEU A 73 14.13 -8.98 -4.53
CA LEU A 73 15.46 -8.35 -4.50
C LEU A 73 15.49 -6.99 -5.20
N LYS A 74 14.76 -6.85 -6.31
CA LYS A 74 14.66 -5.61 -7.09
C LYS A 74 14.14 -4.44 -6.25
N ILE A 75 13.15 -4.69 -5.39
CA ILE A 75 12.46 -3.66 -4.61
C ILE A 75 13.03 -3.57 -3.19
N TYR A 76 13.23 -4.72 -2.54
CA TYR A 76 13.63 -4.79 -1.13
C TYR A 76 15.03 -4.22 -0.88
N LYS A 77 15.90 -4.15 -1.90
CA LYS A 77 17.22 -3.50 -1.79
C LYS A 77 17.15 -2.04 -1.34
N TYR A 78 16.02 -1.35 -1.55
CA TYR A 78 15.82 0.03 -1.10
C TYR A 78 15.22 0.14 0.32
N SER A 79 14.76 -0.98 0.91
CA SER A 79 13.94 -0.97 2.14
C SER A 79 14.67 -0.58 3.42
N LYS A 80 16.00 -0.80 3.43
CA LYS A 80 16.86 -0.78 4.63
C LYS A 80 16.34 -1.66 5.79
N GLY A 81 15.45 -2.61 5.52
CA GLY A 81 14.79 -3.44 6.54
C GLY A 81 13.73 -2.71 7.39
N ILE A 82 13.46 -1.43 7.12
CA ILE A 82 12.40 -0.65 7.80
C ILE A 82 11.10 -0.69 6.98
N VAL A 83 11.21 -0.45 5.67
CA VAL A 83 10.06 -0.50 4.77
C VAL A 83 9.77 -1.96 4.43
N GLN A 84 8.52 -2.37 4.56
CA GLN A 84 8.05 -3.71 4.19
C GLN A 84 7.20 -3.60 2.91
N PRO A 85 7.82 -3.65 1.73
CA PRO A 85 7.11 -3.47 0.48
C PRO A 85 6.37 -4.74 0.06
N ARG A 86 5.13 -4.57 -0.40
CA ARG A 86 4.35 -5.58 -1.12
C ARG A 86 4.09 -5.06 -2.52
N SER A 87 4.49 -5.83 -3.54
CA SER A 87 4.41 -5.37 -4.93
C SER A 87 3.53 -6.27 -5.79
N TYR A 88 2.66 -5.61 -6.54
CA TYR A 88 1.73 -6.23 -7.47
C TYR A 88 1.82 -5.55 -8.83
N THR A 89 1.58 -6.30 -9.90
CA THR A 89 1.15 -5.69 -11.15
C THR A 89 -0.28 -5.18 -11.01
N PHE A 90 -0.70 -4.28 -11.91
CA PHE A 90 -2.08 -3.79 -11.92
C PHE A 90 -3.10 -4.93 -12.08
N GLU A 91 -2.81 -5.93 -12.91
CA GLU A 91 -3.69 -7.08 -13.09
C GLU A 91 -3.70 -8.03 -11.87
N GLU A 92 -2.55 -8.23 -11.22
CA GLU A 92 -2.48 -9.02 -9.98
C GLU A 92 -3.29 -8.38 -8.85
N ILE A 93 -3.16 -7.07 -8.63
CA ILE A 93 -3.88 -6.40 -7.54
C ILE A 93 -5.39 -6.40 -7.79
N LYS A 94 -5.83 -6.23 -9.04
CA LYS A 94 -7.26 -6.32 -9.41
C LYS A 94 -7.84 -7.67 -9.02
N LYS A 95 -7.17 -8.76 -9.41
CA LYS A 95 -7.60 -10.12 -9.07
C LYS A 95 -7.67 -10.32 -7.55
N VAL A 96 -6.67 -9.88 -6.81
CA VAL A 96 -6.63 -10.00 -5.35
C VAL A 96 -7.77 -9.23 -4.69
N ILE A 97 -8.14 -8.06 -5.21
CA ILE A 97 -9.30 -7.30 -4.75
C ILE A 97 -10.60 -8.06 -5.09
N GLU A 98 -10.77 -8.53 -6.31
CA GLU A 98 -11.97 -9.26 -6.77
C GLU A 98 -12.21 -10.56 -5.99
N GLU A 99 -11.14 -11.23 -5.55
CA GLU A 99 -11.18 -12.40 -4.66
C GLU A 99 -11.60 -12.05 -3.22
N GLY A 100 -11.78 -10.77 -2.90
CA GLY A 100 -12.22 -10.34 -1.58
C GLY A 100 -11.11 -10.36 -0.53
N ASN A 101 -9.84 -10.22 -0.94
CA ASN A 101 -8.73 -10.20 0.01
C ASN A 101 -8.85 -8.99 0.96
N THR A 102 -9.31 -9.26 2.16
CA THR A 102 -9.65 -8.25 3.17
C THR A 102 -8.45 -7.42 3.63
N PHE A 103 -7.25 -8.00 3.61
CA PHE A 103 -6.02 -7.28 3.93
C PHE A 103 -5.68 -6.22 2.88
N ILE A 104 -5.78 -6.56 1.59
CA ILE A 104 -5.59 -5.61 0.49
C ILE A 104 -6.70 -4.57 0.43
N ILE A 105 -7.96 -4.99 0.62
CA ILE A 105 -9.10 -4.07 0.69
C ILE A 105 -8.86 -3.04 1.79
N GLU A 106 -8.48 -3.47 3.00
CA GLU A 106 -8.20 -2.58 4.11
C GLU A 106 -7.00 -1.66 3.86
N ALA A 107 -5.93 -2.17 3.24
CA ALA A 107 -4.80 -1.35 2.83
C ALA A 107 -5.21 -0.24 1.84
N LEU A 108 -6.14 -0.54 0.93
CA LEU A 108 -6.69 0.41 -0.03
C LEU A 108 -7.81 1.29 0.58
N GLU A 109 -8.41 0.94 1.69
CA GLU A 109 -9.37 1.83 2.36
C GLU A 109 -8.65 2.84 3.24
N ASP A 110 -7.81 2.33 4.15
CA ASP A 110 -7.18 3.11 5.22
C ASP A 110 -5.82 3.71 4.79
N GLY A 111 -5.28 3.31 3.64
CA GLY A 111 -3.96 3.70 3.18
C GLY A 111 -3.83 5.17 2.75
N TRP A 112 -2.59 5.67 2.84
CA TRP A 112 -2.17 6.98 2.33
C TRP A 112 -1.48 6.85 0.99
N ILE A 113 -2.02 7.51 -0.04
CA ILE A 113 -1.42 7.56 -1.37
C ILE A 113 -0.26 8.56 -1.33
N LEU A 114 0.96 8.06 -1.48
CA LEU A 114 2.19 8.86 -1.55
C LEU A 114 2.60 9.15 -3.00
N TYR A 115 2.13 8.35 -3.95
CA TYR A 115 2.31 8.54 -5.39
C TYR A 115 1.19 7.82 -6.13
N ASP A 116 0.67 8.43 -7.19
CA ASP A 116 -0.36 7.84 -8.05
C ASP A 116 -0.28 8.46 -9.45
N THR A 117 -0.29 7.61 -10.48
CA THR A 117 -0.40 8.02 -11.88
C THR A 117 -1.84 8.18 -12.36
N GLY A 118 -2.81 8.06 -11.45
CA GLY A 118 -4.25 8.14 -11.70
C GLY A 118 -4.99 6.81 -11.56
N ILE A 119 -4.33 5.75 -11.07
CA ILE A 119 -4.96 4.43 -10.90
C ILE A 119 -5.74 4.31 -9.59
N ALA A 120 -5.51 5.19 -8.61
CA ALA A 120 -6.17 5.11 -7.31
C ALA A 120 -7.70 5.17 -7.41
N ILE A 121 -8.25 5.95 -8.35
CA ILE A 121 -9.70 6.02 -8.58
C ILE A 121 -10.27 4.68 -9.05
N ILE A 122 -9.53 3.95 -9.89
CA ILE A 122 -9.94 2.65 -10.42
C ILE A 122 -9.92 1.62 -9.29
N LEU A 123 -8.87 1.62 -8.48
CA LEU A 123 -8.76 0.71 -7.32
C LEU A 123 -9.87 0.94 -6.30
N ASN A 124 -10.19 2.20 -5.99
CA ASN A 124 -11.30 2.51 -5.07
C ASN A 124 -12.65 2.01 -5.62
N GLN A 125 -12.91 2.20 -6.92
CA GLN A 125 -14.13 1.69 -7.56
C GLN A 125 -14.20 0.16 -7.51
N LEU A 126 -13.08 -0.52 -7.72
CA LEU A 126 -13.01 -1.97 -7.67
C LEU A 126 -13.27 -2.49 -6.24
N VAL A 127 -12.64 -1.89 -5.23
CA VAL A 127 -12.87 -2.23 -3.81
C VAL A 127 -14.35 -2.08 -3.44
N GLU A 128 -14.98 -0.96 -3.81
CA GLU A 128 -16.39 -0.73 -3.49
C GLU A 128 -17.31 -1.72 -4.20
N THR A 129 -17.04 -2.03 -5.47
CA THR A 129 -17.81 -3.01 -6.24
C THR A 129 -17.66 -4.42 -5.65
N THR A 130 -16.44 -4.84 -5.32
CA THR A 130 -16.18 -6.13 -4.67
C THR A 130 -16.91 -6.23 -3.34
N LYS A 131 -16.83 -5.21 -2.48
CA LYS A 131 -17.50 -5.23 -1.17
C LYS A 131 -19.01 -5.40 -1.30
N GLN A 132 -19.62 -4.75 -2.30
CA GLN A 132 -21.03 -4.93 -2.62
C GLN A 132 -21.33 -6.35 -3.11
N ASN A 133 -20.54 -6.87 -4.06
CA ASN A 133 -20.75 -8.19 -4.66
C ASN A 133 -20.58 -9.33 -3.65
N LEU A 134 -19.62 -9.21 -2.74
CA LEU A 134 -19.31 -10.21 -1.72
C LEU A 134 -20.03 -9.95 -0.40
N ASN A 135 -20.89 -8.92 -0.31
CA ASN A 135 -21.54 -8.49 0.93
C ASN A 135 -20.55 -8.35 2.11
N LEU A 136 -19.35 -7.84 1.84
CA LEU A 136 -18.32 -7.67 2.86
C LEU A 136 -18.67 -6.51 3.77
N LYS A 137 -18.78 -6.79 5.07
CA LYS A 137 -18.94 -5.75 6.09
C LYS A 137 -17.76 -5.77 7.05
N ARG A 138 -17.17 -4.59 7.24
CA ARG A 138 -16.18 -4.38 8.29
C ARG A 138 -16.89 -4.37 9.64
N ILE A 139 -16.37 -5.16 10.57
CA ILE A 139 -16.73 -5.16 11.99
C ILE A 139 -15.52 -4.72 12.80
N LYS A 140 -15.72 -4.46 14.10
CA LYS A 140 -14.66 -3.98 14.98
C LYS A 140 -13.39 -4.85 14.94
N ASP A 141 -13.55 -6.17 14.84
CA ASP A 141 -12.45 -7.15 14.92
C ASP A 141 -12.17 -7.85 13.57
N GLY A 142 -12.57 -7.25 12.44
CA GLY A 142 -12.27 -7.80 11.11
C GLY A 142 -13.38 -7.64 10.09
N TRP A 143 -13.62 -8.69 9.29
CA TRP A 143 -14.53 -8.67 8.15
C TRP A 143 -15.46 -9.88 8.18
N ILE A 144 -16.74 -9.66 7.85
CA ILE A 144 -17.73 -10.74 7.70
C ILE A 144 -18.35 -10.70 6.31
N ILE A 145 -18.63 -11.88 5.76
CA ILE A 145 -19.48 -12.06 4.58
C ILE A 145 -20.91 -12.21 5.11
N LEU A 146 -21.82 -11.33 4.68
CA LEU A 146 -23.24 -11.53 4.94
C LEU A 146 -23.86 -12.33 3.80
N SER A 147 -24.12 -13.61 4.06
CA SER A 147 -24.91 -14.49 3.20
C SER A 147 -26.40 -14.17 3.27
#